data_AF-E4KYI0-F1
#
_entry.id   AF-E4KYI0-F1
#
_cell.length_a   1.000
_cell.length_b   1.000
_cell.length_c   1.000
_cell.angle_alpha   90.00
_cell.angle_beta   90.00
_cell.angle_gamma   90.00
#
_symmetry.space_group_name_H-M   'P 1'
#
loop_
_entity.id
_entity.type
_entity.pdbx_description
1 polymer ?
#
loop_
_entity_poly.entity_id
_entity_poly.type
_entity_poly.pdbx_seq_one_letter_code
_entity_poly.pdbx_strand_id
1 'polypeptide(L)'
;MILLKDILQKLNTSYENISEEIFIESIKRNKNTNEAFFVINSKRDLEETFKNEIEDIFSKNLDEYKIYIDFKSSSLYKSEDDLICAEILKYNPSSKIWIDDIEINKNEKIGTIDITLPSEEAFYSLSQNGFASFLQKELKIFGDFNIKFDFEKNEFEEDSIEDFICQIEEAEEVISTKHKEEVKTKIEKKSKEKNTKKSDSYGKKDLGTIERLIDVNVNSQKVSVEVDIFNIESRELKNGNFLISLSITDYTSSTLAKIFLKPEKAEEFLESFNKGDHVIITGNVSYDNFSRCDTIMIRYIEKRDKIIRRDYSDDKRTELRIHSKMSQMSGVTSFTDFANRAKLWGHDSIGISDTNDVQGFPEAMEAAEKTGLKILYGTDINFVDDKEKLLQITKREKLMILMWFLI
;
A
#
# COMPACT_ATOMS: atom_id res chain seq x y z
N MET A 1 -52.17 18.19 -12.85
CA MET A 1 -51.23 18.68 -11.82
C MET A 1 -51.61 20.10 -11.51
N ILE A 2 -51.89 20.40 -10.24
CA ILE A 2 -52.23 21.75 -9.79
C ILE A 2 -50.95 22.38 -9.25
N LEU A 3 -50.60 23.59 -9.71
CA LEU A 3 -49.45 24.32 -9.18
C LEU A 3 -49.73 24.76 -7.75
N LEU A 4 -48.76 24.57 -6.86
CA LEU A 4 -48.93 24.94 -5.45
C LEU A 4 -49.17 26.45 -5.27
N LYS A 5 -48.54 27.28 -6.12
CA LYS A 5 -48.73 28.74 -6.18
C LYS A 5 -50.18 29.15 -6.43
N ASP A 6 -50.90 28.43 -7.30
CA ASP A 6 -52.30 28.74 -7.64
C ASP A 6 -53.26 28.45 -6.48
N ILE A 7 -52.93 27.48 -5.62
CA ILE A 7 -53.73 27.18 -4.42
C ILE A 7 -53.44 28.22 -3.33
N LEU A 8 -52.17 28.58 -3.13
CA LEU A 8 -51.78 29.56 -2.12
C LEU A 8 -52.30 30.97 -2.44
N GLN A 9 -52.35 31.35 -3.73
CA GLN A 9 -53.04 32.58 -4.16
C GLN A 9 -54.54 32.56 -3.86
N LYS A 10 -55.23 31.41 -4.02
CA LYS A 10 -56.66 31.27 -3.69
C LYS A 10 -56.94 31.27 -2.18
N LEU A 11 -55.96 30.90 -1.37
CA LEU A 11 -56.03 30.93 0.10
C LEU A 11 -55.62 32.30 0.68
N ASN A 12 -55.44 33.32 -0.17
CA ASN A 12 -55.22 34.71 0.20
C ASN A 12 -53.97 34.94 1.10
N THR A 13 -52.91 34.15 0.88
CA THR A 13 -51.63 34.26 1.59
C THR A 13 -50.58 34.95 0.72
N SER A 14 -49.90 35.96 1.26
CA SER A 14 -48.90 36.76 0.54
C SER A 14 -47.54 36.04 0.50
N TYR A 15 -47.36 35.14 -0.47
CA TYR A 15 -46.04 34.56 -0.76
C TYR A 15 -45.63 34.91 -2.19
N GLU A 16 -44.66 35.82 -2.34
CA GLU A 16 -44.17 36.30 -3.64
C GLU A 16 -43.04 35.44 -4.23
N ASN A 17 -42.47 34.48 -3.50
CA ASN A 17 -41.28 33.71 -3.91
C ASN A 17 -41.49 32.19 -3.97
N ILE A 18 -42.59 31.73 -4.59
CA ILE A 18 -42.79 30.30 -4.85
C ILE A 18 -42.37 30.02 -6.30
N SER A 19 -41.29 29.25 -6.45
CA SER A 19 -40.79 28.74 -7.74
C SER A 19 -41.92 28.04 -8.52
N GLU A 20 -41.95 28.25 -9.83
CA GLU A 20 -42.98 27.72 -10.75
C GLU A 20 -42.97 26.19 -10.86
N GLU A 21 -42.09 25.50 -10.13
CA GLU A 21 -41.78 24.07 -10.32
C GLU A 21 -42.31 23.12 -9.23
N ILE A 22 -43.21 23.58 -8.35
CA ILE A 22 -43.82 22.74 -7.27
C ILE A 22 -45.27 22.38 -7.62
N PHE A 23 -45.57 21.08 -7.71
CA PHE A 23 -46.87 20.57 -8.13
C PHE A 23 -47.50 19.67 -7.08
N ILE A 24 -48.82 19.79 -6.91
CA ILE A 24 -49.59 18.80 -6.15
C ILE A 24 -49.95 17.66 -7.10
N GLU A 25 -49.41 16.49 -6.80
CA GLU A 25 -49.57 15.27 -7.58
C GLU A 25 -50.91 14.61 -7.29
N SER A 26 -51.31 14.51 -6.02
CA SER A 26 -52.62 13.95 -5.66
C SER A 26 -53.15 14.50 -4.33
N ILE A 27 -54.48 14.59 -4.25
CA ILE A 27 -55.22 14.95 -3.04
C ILE A 27 -56.20 13.83 -2.75
N LYS A 28 -56.09 13.20 -1.57
CA LYS A 28 -57.00 12.15 -1.11
C LYS A 28 -57.66 12.57 0.19
N ARG A 29 -58.99 12.54 0.24
CA ARG A 29 -59.76 12.87 1.43
C ARG A 29 -60.54 11.66 1.92
N ASN A 30 -60.43 11.37 3.22
CA ASN A 30 -61.29 10.42 3.89
C ASN A 30 -62.40 11.17 4.64
N LYS A 31 -63.65 11.02 4.17
CA LYS A 31 -64.82 11.72 4.73
C LYS A 31 -65.29 11.13 6.07
N ASN A 32 -64.87 9.92 6.41
CA ASN A 32 -65.31 9.24 7.65
C ASN A 32 -64.40 9.54 8.84
N THR A 33 -63.12 9.84 8.59
CA THR A 33 -62.11 10.14 9.63
C THR A 33 -61.69 11.61 9.67
N ASN A 34 -62.24 12.45 8.78
CA ASN A 34 -61.82 13.84 8.58
C ASN A 34 -60.30 13.97 8.38
N GLU A 35 -59.74 13.19 7.46
CA GLU A 35 -58.32 13.23 7.13
C GLU A 35 -58.12 13.63 5.66
N ALA A 36 -57.13 14.48 5.40
CA ALA A 36 -56.75 14.93 4.07
C ALA A 36 -55.25 14.67 3.83
N PHE A 37 -54.95 13.96 2.75
CA PHE A 37 -53.60 13.61 2.34
C PHE A 37 -53.24 14.36 1.06
N PHE A 38 -52.14 15.10 1.11
CA PHE A 38 -51.58 15.83 -0.03
C PHE A 38 -50.23 15.23 -0.39
N VAL A 39 -50.01 14.96 -1.67
CA VAL A 39 -48.69 14.59 -2.20
C VAL A 39 -48.17 15.74 -3.03
N ILE A 40 -47.09 16.37 -2.56
CA ILE A 40 -46.46 17.52 -3.19
C ILE A 40 -45.14 17.05 -3.81
N ASN A 41 -44.99 17.25 -5.11
CA ASN A 41 -43.80 16.88 -5.86
C ASN A 41 -43.03 18.13 -6.27
N SER A 42 -41.72 18.11 -6.06
CA SER A 42 -40.79 19.19 -6.38
C SER A 42 -39.60 18.64 -7.16
N LYS A 43 -39.03 19.46 -8.05
CA LYS A 43 -37.79 19.09 -8.77
C LYS A 43 -36.55 19.13 -7.88
N ARG A 44 -36.59 19.91 -6.80
CA ARG A 44 -35.53 20.04 -5.79
C ARG A 44 -36.08 19.61 -4.43
N ASP A 45 -35.22 19.10 -3.56
CA ASP A 45 -35.64 18.88 -2.17
C ASP A 45 -35.88 20.24 -1.49
N LEU A 46 -37.02 20.38 -0.81
CA LEU A 46 -37.43 21.63 -0.19
C LEU A 46 -36.87 21.71 1.23
N GLU A 47 -36.43 22.90 1.65
CA GLU A 47 -35.96 23.16 3.02
C GLU A 47 -37.05 22.81 4.04
N GLU A 48 -36.65 22.30 5.22
CA GLU A 48 -37.58 21.93 6.30
C GLU A 48 -38.41 23.12 6.81
N THR A 49 -37.82 24.32 6.82
CA THR A 49 -38.52 25.58 7.17
C THR A 49 -39.72 25.81 6.26
N PHE A 50 -39.53 25.67 4.95
CA PHE A 50 -40.58 25.85 3.95
C PHE A 50 -41.63 24.72 3.99
N LYS A 51 -41.21 23.47 4.25
CA LYS A 51 -42.13 22.34 4.46
C LYS A 51 -43.06 22.60 5.64
N ASN A 52 -42.52 23.06 6.77
CA ASN A 52 -43.28 23.39 7.97
C ASN A 52 -44.24 24.56 7.77
N GLU A 53 -43.83 25.60 7.03
CA GLU A 53 -44.70 26.74 6.68
C GLU A 53 -45.90 26.30 5.83
N ILE A 54 -45.70 25.38 4.88
CA ILE A 54 -46.79 24.81 4.07
C ILE A 54 -47.74 24.00 4.97
N GLU A 55 -47.21 23.16 5.86
CA GLU A 55 -48.05 22.39 6.80
C GLU A 55 -48.88 23.32 7.71
N ASP A 56 -48.30 24.43 8.18
CA ASP A 56 -49.00 25.44 8.97
C ASP A 56 -50.08 26.18 8.17
N ILE A 57 -49.83 26.52 6.90
CA ILE A 57 -50.82 27.21 6.05
C ILE A 57 -51.99 26.29 5.72
N PHE A 58 -51.72 25.02 5.43
CA PHE A 58 -52.78 24.06 5.12
C PHE A 58 -53.60 23.75 6.38
N SER A 59 -52.95 23.59 7.55
CA SER A 59 -53.64 23.30 8.81
C SER A 59 -54.51 24.45 9.32
N LYS A 60 -54.12 25.71 9.09
CA LYS A 60 -54.92 26.92 9.44
C LYS A 60 -56.09 27.22 8.51
N ASN A 61 -56.12 26.63 7.31
CA ASN A 61 -57.19 26.86 6.33
C ASN A 61 -58.17 25.68 6.24
N LEU A 62 -57.82 24.54 6.83
CA LEU A 62 -58.59 23.29 6.80
C LEU A 62 -58.73 22.70 8.21
N ASP A 63 -59.11 23.54 9.17
CA ASP A 63 -59.19 23.27 10.62
C ASP A 63 -60.07 22.05 10.98
N GLU A 64 -61.00 21.68 10.10
CA GLU A 64 -61.89 20.52 10.25
C GLU A 64 -61.23 19.18 9.88
N TYR A 65 -60.03 19.19 9.29
CA TYR A 65 -59.32 17.99 8.82
C TYR A 65 -57.95 17.83 9.49
N LYS A 66 -57.59 16.59 9.80
CA LYS A 66 -56.18 16.22 10.07
C LYS A 66 -55.44 16.10 8.75
N ILE A 67 -54.38 16.89 8.58
CA ILE A 67 -53.66 17.02 7.32
C ILE A 67 -52.35 16.24 7.39
N TYR A 68 -52.06 15.53 6.30
CA TYR A 68 -50.80 14.83 6.10
C TYR A 68 -50.24 15.23 4.73
N ILE A 69 -49.03 15.75 4.72
CA ILE A 69 -48.36 16.18 3.49
C ILE A 69 -47.13 15.31 3.26
N ASP A 70 -47.04 14.71 2.08
CA ASP A 70 -45.90 13.90 1.64
C ASP A 70 -45.15 14.67 0.55
N PHE A 71 -43.90 15.05 0.84
CA PHE A 71 -43.04 15.79 -0.08
C PHE A 71 -42.11 14.83 -0.82
N LYS A 72 -42.22 14.77 -2.14
CA LYS A 72 -41.36 13.96 -3.01
C LYS A 72 -40.45 14.84 -3.84
N SER A 73 -39.16 14.52 -3.87
CA SER A 73 -38.18 15.14 -4.77
C SER A 73 -37.80 14.16 -5.89
N SER A 74 -37.49 14.70 -7.07
CA SER A 74 -37.07 13.90 -8.23
C SER A 74 -35.54 13.82 -8.43
N SER A 75 -34.74 14.52 -7.62
CA SER A 75 -33.27 14.47 -7.68
C SER A 75 -32.68 13.53 -6.62
N LEU A 76 -31.72 12.68 -7.00
CA LEU A 76 -30.94 11.81 -6.10
C LEU A 76 -29.92 12.58 -5.25
N TYR A 77 -29.64 13.84 -5.58
CA TYR A 77 -28.64 14.71 -4.96
C TYR A 77 -29.33 15.92 -4.31
N LYS A 78 -28.79 16.36 -3.15
CA LYS A 78 -29.39 17.42 -2.33
C LYS A 78 -29.04 18.83 -2.82
N SER A 79 -27.89 19.00 -3.46
CA SER A 79 -27.42 20.27 -4.05
C SER A 79 -26.64 20.05 -5.35
N GLU A 80 -26.43 21.12 -6.12
CA GLU A 80 -25.54 21.10 -7.30
C GLU A 80 -24.08 20.80 -6.89
N ASP A 81 -23.68 21.21 -5.68
CA ASP A 81 -22.32 20.99 -5.16
C ASP A 81 -22.10 19.51 -4.84
N ASP A 82 -23.12 18.86 -4.28
CA ASP A 82 -23.11 17.41 -4.05
C ASP A 82 -22.99 16.61 -5.36
N LEU A 83 -23.65 17.08 -6.43
CA LEU A 83 -23.54 16.47 -7.77
C LEU A 83 -22.12 16.64 -8.32
N ILE A 84 -21.55 17.85 -8.22
CA ILE A 84 -20.21 18.18 -8.70
C ILE A 84 -19.17 17.33 -7.97
N CYS A 85 -19.20 17.29 -6.65
CA CYS A 85 -18.28 16.49 -5.85
C CYS A 85 -18.43 14.98 -6.12
N ALA A 86 -19.67 14.48 -6.26
CA ALA A 86 -19.91 13.07 -6.56
C ALA A 86 -19.38 12.65 -7.95
N GLU A 87 -19.57 13.49 -8.96
CA GLU A 87 -19.07 13.20 -10.31
C GLU A 87 -17.55 13.37 -10.42
N ILE A 88 -16.93 14.32 -9.68
CA ILE A 88 -15.47 14.41 -9.57
C ILE A 88 -14.89 13.15 -8.93
N LEU A 89 -15.46 12.66 -7.83
CA LEU A 89 -15.01 11.43 -7.16
C LEU A 89 -15.17 10.18 -8.02
N LYS A 90 -16.23 10.13 -8.83
CA LYS A 90 -16.49 9.01 -9.75
C LYS A 90 -15.53 9.03 -10.95
N TYR A 91 -15.16 10.23 -11.41
CA TYR A 91 -14.22 10.40 -12.50
C TYR A 91 -12.76 10.15 -12.07
N ASN A 92 -12.39 10.63 -10.88
CA ASN A 92 -11.09 10.42 -10.28
C ASN A 92 -11.22 10.10 -8.78
N PRO A 93 -11.18 8.80 -8.38
CA PRO A 93 -11.29 8.40 -6.99
C PRO A 93 -10.18 8.96 -6.08
N SER A 94 -9.01 9.28 -6.65
CA SER A 94 -7.89 9.90 -5.92
C SER A 94 -8.20 11.34 -5.51
N SER A 95 -9.23 11.96 -6.09
CA SER A 95 -9.69 13.30 -5.72
C SER A 95 -10.25 13.40 -4.31
N LYS A 96 -10.52 12.27 -3.64
CA LYS A 96 -10.98 12.23 -2.25
C LYS A 96 -10.04 12.95 -1.27
N ILE A 97 -8.75 13.07 -1.60
CA ILE A 97 -7.76 13.74 -0.75
C ILE A 97 -7.99 15.26 -0.70
N TRP A 98 -8.51 15.86 -1.77
CA TRP A 98 -8.64 17.32 -1.94
C TRP A 98 -10.07 17.78 -2.23
N ILE A 99 -11.04 16.87 -2.19
CA ILE A 99 -12.45 17.17 -2.50
C ILE A 99 -13.05 18.19 -1.53
N ASP A 100 -12.57 18.21 -0.28
CA ASP A 100 -13.03 19.11 0.77
C ASP A 100 -12.43 20.53 0.65
N ASP A 101 -11.35 20.69 -0.13
CA ASP A 101 -10.64 21.96 -0.35
C ASP A 101 -11.03 22.64 -1.67
N ILE A 102 -12.10 22.17 -2.33
CA ILE A 102 -12.61 22.75 -3.58
C ILE A 102 -13.53 23.92 -3.25
N GLU A 103 -13.27 25.08 -3.83
CA GLU A 103 -14.20 26.21 -3.76
C GLU A 103 -15.10 26.25 -5.01
N ILE A 104 -16.41 26.20 -4.81
CA ILE A 104 -17.40 26.27 -5.88
C ILE A 104 -18.12 27.62 -5.80
N ASN A 105 -17.79 28.53 -6.71
CA ASN A 105 -18.38 29.86 -6.79
C ASN A 105 -19.45 29.91 -7.88
N LYS A 106 -20.69 30.21 -7.48
CA LYS A 106 -21.85 30.27 -8.38
C LYS A 106 -22.19 31.71 -8.71
N ASN A 107 -22.09 32.06 -9.99
CA ASN A 107 -22.50 33.36 -10.50
C ASN A 107 -23.88 33.26 -11.16
N GLU A 108 -24.94 33.37 -10.35
CA GLU A 108 -26.35 33.25 -10.77
C GLU A 108 -26.77 34.25 -11.89
N LYS A 109 -26.07 35.37 -12.03
CA LYS A 109 -26.37 36.41 -13.03
C LYS A 109 -25.83 36.12 -14.44
N ILE A 110 -24.84 35.23 -14.56
CA ILE A 110 -24.12 34.94 -15.82
C ILE A 110 -24.29 33.47 -16.23
N GLY A 111 -24.80 32.61 -15.33
CA GLY A 111 -24.95 31.19 -15.58
C GLY A 111 -23.59 30.49 -15.63
N THR A 112 -22.64 30.91 -14.80
CA THR A 112 -21.30 30.30 -14.72
C THR A 112 -21.05 29.71 -13.33
N ILE A 113 -20.48 28.51 -13.31
CA ILE A 113 -19.97 27.84 -12.10
C ILE A 113 -18.45 27.81 -12.24
N ASP A 114 -17.78 28.54 -11.37
CA ASP A 114 -16.33 28.63 -11.31
C ASP A 114 -15.85 27.69 -10.17
N ILE A 115 -15.10 26.65 -10.53
CA ILE A 115 -14.58 25.63 -9.62
C ILE A 115 -13.09 25.90 -9.43
N THR A 116 -12.72 26.36 -8.25
CA THR A 116 -11.32 26.60 -7.88
C THR A 116 -10.73 25.35 -7.25
N LEU A 117 -9.64 24.85 -7.85
CA LEU A 117 -8.94 23.66 -7.41
C LEU A 117 -7.69 24.02 -6.59
N PRO A 118 -7.33 23.21 -5.58
CA PRO A 118 -6.27 23.56 -4.65
C PRO A 118 -4.84 23.35 -5.20
N SER A 119 -4.67 22.64 -6.31
CA SER A 119 -3.35 22.37 -6.90
C SER A 119 -3.36 22.32 -8.43
N GLU A 120 -2.18 22.52 -9.02
CA GLU A 120 -1.99 22.50 -10.48
C GLU A 120 -2.24 21.08 -11.05
N GLU A 121 -1.89 20.03 -10.29
CA GLU A 121 -2.14 18.64 -10.67
C GLU A 121 -3.63 18.30 -10.69
N ALA A 122 -4.39 18.81 -9.72
CA ALA A 122 -5.84 18.68 -9.68
C ALA A 122 -6.47 19.34 -10.93
N PHE A 123 -5.99 20.53 -11.29
CA PHE A 123 -6.42 21.25 -12.51
C PHE A 123 -6.10 20.48 -13.80
N TYR A 124 -4.88 19.96 -13.97
CA TYR A 124 -4.56 19.17 -15.15
C TYR A 124 -5.36 17.87 -15.24
N SER A 125 -5.62 17.21 -14.11
CA SER A 125 -6.38 15.95 -14.09
C SER A 125 -7.81 16.10 -14.59
N LEU A 126 -8.45 17.25 -14.31
CA LEU A 126 -9.83 17.54 -14.71
C LEU A 126 -9.92 18.27 -16.06
N SER A 127 -8.90 19.03 -16.46
CA SER A 127 -8.91 19.80 -17.72
C SER A 127 -8.59 18.97 -18.97
N GLN A 128 -7.73 17.95 -18.87
CA GLN A 128 -7.15 17.24 -20.02
C GLN A 128 -8.16 16.42 -20.85
N ASN A 129 -9.33 16.07 -20.31
CA ASN A 129 -10.22 15.06 -20.90
C ASN A 129 -11.66 15.53 -21.19
N GLY A 130 -11.90 16.84 -21.23
CA GLY A 130 -13.23 17.37 -21.54
C GLY A 130 -14.26 17.12 -20.43
N PHE A 131 -13.81 16.86 -19.20
CA PHE A 131 -14.67 16.68 -18.03
C PHE A 131 -15.58 17.89 -17.78
N ALA A 132 -15.12 19.11 -18.09
CA ALA A 132 -15.96 20.32 -18.10
C ALA A 132 -17.25 20.13 -18.93
N SER A 133 -17.13 19.55 -20.14
CA SER A 133 -18.27 19.33 -21.03
C SER A 133 -19.18 18.19 -20.57
N PHE A 134 -18.65 17.24 -19.80
CA PHE A 134 -19.40 16.17 -19.17
C PHE A 134 -20.20 16.68 -17.97
N LEU A 135 -19.55 17.44 -17.08
CA LEU A 135 -20.19 18.06 -15.92
C LEU A 135 -21.29 19.04 -16.37
N GLN A 136 -21.10 19.79 -17.47
CA GLN A 136 -22.14 20.63 -18.06
C GLN A 136 -23.40 19.85 -18.49
N LYS A 137 -23.24 18.61 -18.99
CA LYS A 137 -24.39 17.78 -19.41
C LYS A 137 -25.17 17.25 -18.22
N GLU A 138 -24.49 16.85 -17.15
CA GLU A 138 -25.14 16.38 -15.92
C GLU A 138 -25.81 17.55 -15.16
N LEU A 139 -25.21 18.73 -15.19
CA LEU A 139 -25.75 19.94 -14.55
C LEU A 139 -26.95 20.55 -15.29
N LYS A 140 -27.26 20.15 -16.53
CA LYS A 140 -28.48 20.54 -17.26
C LYS A 140 -29.78 20.23 -16.50
N ILE A 141 -29.73 19.28 -15.57
CA ILE A 141 -30.85 18.92 -14.71
C ILE A 141 -31.23 20.10 -13.79
N PHE A 142 -30.25 20.95 -13.42
CA PHE A 142 -30.41 22.08 -12.51
C PHE A 142 -30.50 23.44 -13.24
N GLY A 143 -29.87 23.58 -14.41
CA GLY A 143 -29.91 24.77 -15.26
C GLY A 143 -28.86 24.72 -16.37
N ASP A 144 -28.89 25.70 -17.28
CA ASP A 144 -27.83 25.86 -18.28
C ASP A 144 -26.64 26.62 -17.66
N PHE A 145 -25.60 25.88 -17.28
CA PHE A 145 -24.40 26.44 -16.66
C PHE A 145 -23.16 26.23 -17.54
N ASN A 146 -22.31 27.25 -17.63
CA ASN A 146 -20.97 27.17 -18.18
C ASN A 146 -19.95 26.97 -17.05
N ILE A 147 -19.12 25.94 -17.17
CA ILE A 147 -18.17 25.53 -16.13
C ILE A 147 -16.78 26.01 -16.49
N LYS A 148 -16.11 26.67 -15.55
CA LYS A 148 -14.70 27.00 -15.62
C LYS A 148 -13.97 26.38 -14.44
N PHE A 149 -12.78 25.87 -14.73
CA PHE A 149 -11.82 25.45 -13.71
C PHE A 149 -10.76 26.53 -13.60
N ASP A 150 -10.42 26.92 -12.39
CA ASP A 150 -9.26 27.74 -12.07
C ASP A 150 -8.50 27.07 -10.91
N PHE A 151 -7.26 27.48 -10.65
CA PHE A 151 -6.50 27.00 -9.50
C PHE A 151 -5.83 28.19 -8.78
N GLU A 152 -5.72 28.11 -7.46
CA GLU A 152 -4.96 29.10 -6.69
C GLU A 152 -3.47 28.81 -6.81
N LYS A 153 -2.75 29.68 -7.51
CA LYS A 153 -1.29 29.64 -7.56
C LYS A 153 -0.75 30.39 -6.34
N ASN A 154 -0.37 29.65 -5.29
CA ASN A 154 0.46 30.22 -4.24
C ASN A 154 1.86 30.45 -4.82
N GLU A 155 2.15 31.68 -5.27
CA GLU A 155 3.51 32.12 -5.56
C GLU A 155 4.27 32.30 -4.24
N PHE A 156 4.82 31.20 -3.72
CA PHE A 156 5.94 31.29 -2.78
C PHE A 156 7.20 31.54 -3.60
N GLU A 157 7.90 32.64 -3.31
CA GLU A 157 9.16 33.05 -3.96
C GLU A 157 10.15 31.87 -3.96
N GLU A 158 10.42 31.33 -5.16
CA GLU A 158 11.28 30.14 -5.40
C GLU A 158 12.67 30.29 -4.75
N ASP A 159 13.18 31.52 -4.66
CA ASP A 159 14.45 31.85 -4.01
C ASP A 159 14.50 31.42 -2.52
N SER A 160 13.37 31.47 -1.81
CA SER A 160 13.32 31.13 -0.38
C SER A 160 13.32 29.63 -0.10
N ILE A 161 12.83 28.82 -1.06
CA ILE A 161 12.78 27.37 -0.95
C ILE A 161 14.12 26.77 -1.38
N GLU A 162 14.74 27.30 -2.44
CA GLU A 162 16.10 26.89 -2.84
C GLU A 162 17.12 27.22 -1.75
N ASP A 163 17.05 28.41 -1.15
CA ASP A 163 17.90 28.76 -0.01
C ASP A 163 17.66 27.84 1.21
N PHE A 164 16.41 27.43 1.45
CA PHE A 164 16.08 26.53 2.56
C PHE A 164 16.50 25.08 2.28
N ILE A 165 16.34 24.59 1.05
CA ILE A 165 16.81 23.27 0.61
C ILE A 165 18.35 23.23 0.66
N CYS A 166 19.02 24.29 0.19
CA CYS A 166 20.48 24.41 0.23
C CYS A 166 20.99 24.43 1.68
N GLN A 167 20.30 25.12 2.60
CA GLN A 167 20.61 25.08 4.04
C GLN A 167 20.41 23.69 4.66
N ILE A 168 19.40 22.93 4.23
CA ILE A 168 19.16 21.56 4.69
C ILE A 168 20.26 20.62 4.15
N GLU A 169 20.61 20.71 2.88
CA GLU A 169 21.68 19.92 2.26
C GLU A 169 23.04 20.23 2.91
N GLU A 170 23.36 21.51 3.14
CA GLU A 170 24.57 21.92 3.87
C GLU A 170 24.56 21.39 5.31
N ALA A 171 23.42 21.45 6.01
CA ALA A 171 23.30 20.89 7.35
C ALA A 171 23.49 19.36 7.36
N GLU A 172 22.94 18.64 6.37
CA GLU A 172 23.13 17.20 6.21
C GLU A 172 24.57 16.83 5.86
N GLU A 173 25.24 17.60 4.99
CA GLU A 173 26.66 17.41 4.70
C GLU A 173 27.52 17.64 5.94
N VAL A 174 27.25 18.69 6.73
CA VAL A 174 27.96 18.98 7.98
C VAL A 174 27.70 17.90 9.04
N ILE A 175 26.49 17.37 9.13
CA ILE A 175 26.15 16.27 10.05
C ILE A 175 26.82 14.97 9.57
N SER A 176 26.83 14.69 8.27
CA SER A 176 27.44 13.48 7.70
C SER A 176 28.97 13.50 7.81
N THR A 177 29.61 14.66 7.66
CA THR A 177 31.05 14.83 7.81
C THR A 177 31.46 14.72 9.28
N LYS A 178 30.71 15.33 10.21
CA LYS A 178 30.91 15.13 11.65
C LYS A 178 30.71 13.68 12.08
N HIS A 179 29.67 13.01 11.57
CA HIS A 179 29.47 11.57 11.81
C HIS A 179 30.62 10.72 11.22
N LYS A 180 31.11 11.05 10.02
CA LYS A 180 32.26 10.36 9.41
C LYS A 180 33.55 10.60 10.20
N GLU A 181 33.77 11.78 10.76
CA GLU A 181 34.94 12.10 11.58
C GLU A 181 34.87 11.47 12.98
N GLU A 182 33.70 11.44 13.63
CA GLU A 182 33.47 10.74 14.89
C GLU A 182 33.58 9.22 14.74
N VAL A 183 33.13 8.67 13.61
CA VAL A 183 33.27 7.25 13.26
C VAL A 183 34.73 6.93 12.92
N LYS A 184 35.46 7.79 12.19
CA LYS A 184 36.90 7.64 11.94
C LYS A 184 37.73 7.71 13.21
N THR A 185 37.46 8.66 14.12
CA THR A 185 38.18 8.75 15.41
C THR A 185 37.86 7.60 16.36
N LYS A 186 36.65 6.99 16.28
CA LYS A 186 36.32 5.74 16.99
C LYS A 186 36.95 4.50 16.36
N ILE A 187 37.10 4.45 15.04
CA ILE A 187 37.76 3.36 14.30
C ILE A 187 39.28 3.40 14.52
N GLU A 188 39.91 4.58 14.47
CA GLU A 188 41.35 4.74 14.66
C GLU A 188 41.81 4.51 16.11
N LYS A 189 40.93 4.74 17.11
CA LYS A 189 41.20 4.37 18.50
C LYS A 189 41.00 2.87 18.79
N LYS A 190 40.25 2.13 17.95
CA LYS A 190 40.10 0.66 18.05
C LYS A 190 41.11 -0.12 17.20
N SER A 191 41.73 0.49 16.18
CA SER A 191 42.67 -0.20 15.28
C SER A 191 44.10 -0.32 15.80
N LYS A 192 44.38 0.11 17.05
CA LYS A 192 45.63 -0.16 17.77
C LYS A 192 45.35 -0.95 19.04
N GLU A 193 44.94 -2.20 18.88
CA GLU A 193 45.37 -3.36 19.68
C GLU A 193 44.52 -4.59 19.35
N LYS A 194 45.21 -5.72 19.11
CA LYS A 194 44.73 -7.10 18.86
C LYS A 194 44.53 -7.50 17.39
N ASN A 195 45.66 -7.94 16.80
CA ASN A 195 45.66 -9.05 15.85
C ASN A 195 45.27 -10.35 16.62
N THR A 196 43.98 -10.53 16.90
CA THR A 196 43.45 -11.85 17.24
C THR A 196 43.18 -12.57 15.92
N LYS A 197 43.89 -13.67 15.67
CA LYS A 197 43.57 -14.59 14.57
C LYS A 197 42.11 -15.00 14.74
N LYS A 198 41.22 -14.59 13.82
CA LYS A 198 39.88 -15.16 13.73
C LYS A 198 40.03 -16.66 13.59
N SER A 199 39.56 -17.41 14.58
CA SER A 199 39.59 -18.87 14.51
C SER A 199 38.28 -19.31 13.87
N ASP A 200 38.37 -20.05 12.76
CA ASP A 200 37.21 -20.56 12.04
C ASP A 200 36.50 -21.69 12.79
N SER A 201 36.95 -22.04 14.00
CA SER A 201 36.37 -23.11 14.80
C SER A 201 36.47 -22.83 16.29
N TYR A 202 35.44 -23.23 17.02
CA TYR A 202 35.42 -23.21 18.48
C TYR A 202 35.17 -24.63 19.03
N GLY A 203 35.91 -24.99 20.09
CA GLY A 203 35.77 -26.28 20.76
C GLY A 203 36.73 -27.36 20.25
N LYS A 204 36.69 -28.55 20.86
CA LYS A 204 37.52 -29.67 20.44
C LYS A 204 36.86 -30.36 19.24
N LYS A 205 37.60 -30.48 18.13
CA LYS A 205 37.13 -31.15 16.91
C LYS A 205 36.66 -32.57 17.22
N ASP A 206 35.38 -32.82 16.95
CA ASP A 206 34.70 -34.06 17.29
C ASP A 206 33.56 -34.37 16.29
N LEU A 207 33.90 -34.37 15.00
CA LEU A 207 32.96 -34.58 13.90
C LEU A 207 32.50 -36.04 13.84
N GLY A 208 31.18 -36.25 13.93
CA GLY A 208 30.53 -37.53 13.67
C GLY A 208 29.97 -37.61 12.24
N THR A 209 29.07 -38.56 12.01
CA THR A 209 28.23 -38.59 10.82
C THR A 209 27.30 -37.39 10.79
N ILE A 210 27.20 -36.73 9.63
CA ILE A 210 26.30 -35.57 9.46
C ILE A 210 24.87 -36.09 9.35
N GLU A 211 24.01 -35.61 10.23
CA GLU A 211 22.58 -35.93 10.27
C GLU A 211 21.76 -34.73 9.81
N ARG A 212 20.59 -34.99 9.21
CA ARG A 212 19.65 -33.92 8.86
C ARG A 212 18.90 -33.47 10.09
N LEU A 213 18.59 -32.18 10.14
CA LEU A 213 18.04 -31.54 11.31
C LEU A 213 16.60 -32.01 11.64
N ILE A 214 15.87 -32.48 10.62
CA ILE A 214 14.54 -33.10 10.80
C ILE A 214 14.59 -34.45 11.55
N ASP A 215 15.72 -35.17 11.48
CA ASP A 215 15.88 -36.50 12.08
C ASP A 215 16.41 -36.40 13.53
N VAL A 216 16.83 -35.19 13.96
CA VAL A 216 17.36 -34.90 15.29
C VAL A 216 16.24 -34.84 16.33
N ASN A 217 16.40 -35.58 17.42
CA ASN A 217 15.48 -35.57 18.56
C ASN A 217 16.23 -35.75 19.89
N VAL A 218 15.53 -35.63 21.03
CA VAL A 218 16.13 -35.77 22.38
C VAL A 218 16.83 -37.13 22.62
N ASN A 219 16.46 -38.19 21.91
CA ASN A 219 17.13 -39.49 22.04
C ASN A 219 18.50 -39.51 21.34
N SER A 220 18.75 -38.58 20.42
CA SER A 220 20.04 -38.41 19.75
C SER A 220 21.04 -37.75 20.72
N GLN A 221 21.77 -38.55 21.49
CA GLN A 221 22.68 -38.05 22.53
C GLN A 221 23.72 -37.06 22.02
N LYS A 222 24.35 -37.37 20.87
CA LYS A 222 25.36 -36.56 20.21
C LYS A 222 25.06 -36.53 18.72
N VAL A 223 24.93 -35.34 18.16
CA VAL A 223 24.64 -35.11 16.74
C VAL A 223 25.68 -34.20 16.13
N SER A 224 25.95 -34.39 14.83
CA SER A 224 26.71 -33.45 14.02
C SER A 224 25.81 -32.99 12.87
N VAL A 225 25.59 -31.69 12.75
CA VAL A 225 24.68 -31.10 11.75
C VAL A 225 25.40 -30.00 10.98
N GLU A 226 25.14 -29.92 9.68
CA GLU A 226 25.64 -28.87 8.79
C GLU A 226 24.50 -27.89 8.50
N VAL A 227 24.67 -26.62 8.87
CA VAL A 227 23.57 -25.66 9.02
C VAL A 227 24.01 -24.23 8.70
N ASP A 228 23.03 -23.39 8.36
CA ASP A 228 23.19 -21.94 8.26
C ASP A 228 22.71 -21.25 9.54
N ILE A 229 23.46 -20.25 9.99
CA ILE A 229 23.06 -19.39 11.11
C ILE A 229 22.23 -18.23 10.57
N PHE A 230 20.95 -18.13 10.96
CA PHE A 230 20.08 -17.03 10.54
C PHE A 230 19.78 -16.02 11.65
N ASN A 231 20.10 -16.34 12.90
CA ASN A 231 20.02 -15.42 14.04
C ASN A 231 21.05 -15.76 15.12
N ILE A 232 21.54 -14.74 15.83
CA ILE A 232 22.48 -14.87 16.95
C ILE A 232 21.99 -13.96 18.08
N GLU A 233 21.76 -14.54 19.25
CA GLU A 233 21.38 -13.83 20.48
C GLU A 233 22.42 -14.09 21.56
N SER A 234 22.85 -13.03 22.25
CA SER A 234 23.79 -13.12 23.38
C SER A 234 23.14 -12.56 24.63
N ARG A 235 23.22 -13.30 25.73
CA ARG A 235 22.67 -12.91 27.03
C ARG A 235 23.65 -13.18 28.15
N GLU A 236 23.93 -12.17 28.97
CA GLU A 236 24.69 -12.34 30.20
C GLU A 236 23.85 -13.03 31.30
N LEU A 237 24.43 -14.01 31.97
CA LEU A 237 23.83 -14.74 33.07
C LEU A 237 24.28 -14.16 34.42
N LYS A 238 23.52 -14.47 35.48
CA LYS A 238 23.82 -14.02 36.86
C LYS A 238 25.19 -14.44 37.39
N ASN A 239 25.80 -15.46 36.79
CA ASN A 239 27.13 -15.96 37.15
C ASN A 239 28.26 -15.27 36.36
N GLY A 240 27.96 -14.24 35.55
CA GLY A 240 28.92 -13.53 34.70
C GLY A 240 29.31 -14.30 33.43
N ASN A 241 28.75 -15.49 33.18
CA ASN A 241 28.95 -16.18 31.92
C ASN A 241 27.92 -15.70 30.88
N PHE A 242 28.26 -15.83 29.61
CA PHE A 242 27.36 -15.52 28.50
C PHE A 242 26.73 -16.79 27.96
N LEU A 243 25.42 -16.73 27.73
CA LEU A 243 24.68 -17.69 26.93
C LEU A 243 24.52 -17.12 25.52
N ILE A 244 25.15 -17.77 24.56
CA ILE A 244 24.96 -17.47 23.14
C ILE A 244 23.99 -18.51 22.57
N SER A 245 22.92 -18.02 21.94
CA SER A 245 21.91 -18.83 21.26
C SER A 245 21.96 -18.53 19.78
N LEU A 246 22.19 -19.57 18.98
CA LEU A 246 22.19 -19.54 17.53
C LEU A 246 20.87 -20.15 17.04
N SER A 247 20.15 -19.44 16.17
CA SER A 247 19.06 -20.06 15.43
C SER A 247 19.63 -20.59 14.11
N ILE A 248 19.50 -21.90 13.93
CA ILE A 248 20.15 -22.65 12.85
C ILE A 248 19.13 -23.39 11.99
N THR A 249 19.44 -23.55 10.71
CA THR A 249 18.60 -24.29 9.76
C THR A 249 19.43 -25.03 8.73
N ASP A 250 18.99 -26.22 8.32
CA ASP A 250 19.48 -26.92 7.13
C ASP A 250 18.44 -26.86 5.98
N TYR A 251 17.42 -26.00 6.12
CA TYR A 251 16.22 -25.90 5.28
C TYR A 251 15.29 -27.12 5.29
N THR A 252 15.61 -28.19 6.02
CA THR A 252 14.69 -29.29 6.33
C THR A 252 13.93 -29.05 7.64
N SER A 253 14.63 -28.47 8.61
CA SER A 253 14.07 -28.03 9.89
C SER A 253 14.90 -26.86 10.44
N SER A 254 14.46 -26.30 11.57
CA SER A 254 15.18 -25.26 12.29
C SER A 254 15.17 -25.57 13.78
N THR A 255 16.30 -25.31 14.45
CA THR A 255 16.42 -25.49 15.90
C THR A 255 17.30 -24.42 16.53
N LEU A 256 17.37 -24.40 17.85
CA LEU A 256 18.28 -23.57 18.61
C LEU A 256 19.54 -24.36 18.95
N ALA A 257 20.71 -23.74 18.78
CA ALA A 257 21.97 -24.25 19.27
C ALA A 257 22.54 -23.28 20.31
N LYS A 258 22.89 -23.78 21.49
CA LYS A 258 23.28 -22.94 22.63
C LYS A 258 24.68 -23.27 23.13
N ILE A 259 25.40 -22.25 23.56
CA ILE A 259 26.73 -22.39 24.15
C ILE A 259 26.90 -21.43 25.34
N PHE A 260 27.50 -21.95 26.41
CA PHE A 260 27.86 -21.17 27.59
C PHE A 260 29.35 -20.84 27.53
N LEU A 261 29.66 -19.55 27.51
CA LEU A 261 31.03 -19.04 27.39
C LEU A 261 31.36 -18.10 28.55
N LYS A 262 32.64 -18.06 28.92
CA LYS A 262 33.17 -17.00 29.80
C LYS A 262 33.25 -15.69 28.99
N PRO A 263 33.22 -14.50 29.63
CA PRO A 263 33.22 -13.21 28.94
C PRO A 263 34.26 -13.08 27.83
N GLU A 264 35.53 -13.40 28.13
CA GLU A 264 36.65 -13.31 27.17
C GLU A 264 36.43 -14.17 25.91
N LYS A 265 35.87 -15.37 26.07
CA LYS A 265 35.60 -16.29 24.96
C LYS A 265 34.31 -15.96 24.23
N ALA A 266 33.36 -15.31 24.91
CA ALA A 266 32.10 -14.91 24.31
C ALA A 266 32.32 -13.80 23.27
N GLU A 267 33.18 -12.82 23.58
CA GLU A 267 33.58 -11.78 22.64
C GLU A 267 34.27 -12.38 21.40
N GLU A 268 35.27 -13.25 21.60
CA GLU A 268 35.96 -13.93 20.49
C GLU A 268 35.00 -14.75 19.60
N PHE A 269 34.02 -15.42 20.22
CA PHE A 269 33.02 -16.21 19.51
C PHE A 269 32.11 -15.33 18.64
N LEU A 270 31.63 -14.21 19.19
CA LEU A 270 30.75 -13.27 18.47
C LEU A 270 31.49 -12.51 17.37
N GLU A 271 32.80 -12.27 17.51
CA GLU A 271 33.63 -11.72 16.43
C GLU A 271 33.88 -12.73 15.30
N SER A 272 33.88 -14.03 15.65
CA SER A 272 34.18 -15.11 14.71
C SER A 272 32.94 -15.55 13.92
N PHE A 273 31.78 -15.75 14.57
CA PHE A 273 30.56 -16.26 13.95
C PHE A 273 29.49 -15.18 13.77
N ASN A 274 29.01 -15.03 12.54
CA ASN A 274 28.04 -14.01 12.14
C ASN A 274 26.80 -14.63 11.51
N LYS A 275 25.71 -13.86 11.44
CA LYS A 275 24.51 -14.23 10.69
C LYS A 275 24.87 -14.41 9.20
N GLY A 276 24.42 -15.51 8.61
CA GLY A 276 24.72 -15.92 7.24
C GLY A 276 25.90 -16.88 7.11
N ASP A 277 26.64 -17.14 8.19
CA ASP A 277 27.71 -18.14 8.17
C ASP A 277 27.13 -19.56 8.03
N HIS A 278 27.81 -20.37 7.21
CA HIS A 278 27.56 -21.79 7.08
C HIS A 278 28.54 -22.56 7.97
N VAL A 279 28.01 -23.44 8.82
CA VAL A 279 28.79 -24.07 9.89
C VAL A 279 28.43 -25.54 10.04
N ILE A 280 29.39 -26.32 10.51
CA ILE A 280 29.14 -27.65 11.06
C ILE A 280 29.16 -27.55 12.59
N ILE A 281 28.11 -28.04 13.23
CA ILE A 281 27.94 -28.02 14.68
C ILE A 281 27.88 -29.46 15.19
N THR A 282 28.70 -29.78 16.18
CA THR A 282 28.59 -31.02 16.95
C THR A 282 28.22 -30.69 18.38
N GLY A 283 27.18 -31.35 18.88
CA GLY A 283 26.65 -31.09 20.21
C GLY A 283 25.75 -32.20 20.73
N ASN A 284 25.29 -32.02 21.96
CA ASN A 284 24.32 -32.92 22.57
C ASN A 284 22.92 -32.31 22.47
N VAL A 285 21.92 -33.12 22.14
CA VAL A 285 20.53 -32.66 22.13
C VAL A 285 19.98 -32.72 23.55
N SER A 286 19.36 -31.64 23.99
CA SER A 286 18.65 -31.57 25.26
C SER A 286 17.36 -30.78 25.10
N TYR A 287 16.29 -31.24 25.75
CA TYR A 287 15.06 -30.47 25.81
C TYR A 287 15.25 -29.26 26.72
N ASP A 288 15.08 -28.05 26.19
CA ASP A 288 15.13 -26.83 27.00
C ASP A 288 13.73 -26.47 27.49
N ASN A 289 13.51 -26.53 28.81
CA ASN A 289 12.24 -26.18 29.43
C ASN A 289 11.87 -24.70 29.31
N PHE A 290 12.85 -23.80 29.17
CA PHE A 290 12.61 -22.37 29.02
C PHE A 290 12.12 -22.04 27.61
N SER A 291 12.82 -22.56 26.60
CA SER A 291 12.46 -22.39 25.18
C SER A 291 11.36 -23.35 24.71
N ARG A 292 11.06 -24.39 25.51
CA ARG A 292 10.11 -25.48 25.21
C ARG A 292 10.38 -26.16 23.86
N CYS A 293 11.66 -26.36 23.55
CA CYS A 293 12.09 -26.99 22.31
C CYS A 293 13.38 -27.80 22.52
N ASP A 294 13.58 -28.79 21.65
CA ASP A 294 14.84 -29.51 21.54
C ASP A 294 15.92 -28.52 21.13
N THR A 295 17.04 -28.50 21.87
CA THR A 295 18.14 -27.56 21.67
C THR A 295 19.45 -28.33 21.60
N ILE A 296 20.33 -27.94 20.70
CA ILE A 296 21.67 -28.52 20.56
C ILE A 296 22.65 -27.75 21.44
N MET A 297 23.19 -28.40 22.47
CA MET A 297 24.27 -27.86 23.29
C MET A 297 25.61 -28.02 22.55
N ILE A 298 26.14 -26.91 22.05
CA ILE A 298 27.32 -26.89 21.19
C ILE A 298 28.56 -27.33 21.96
N ARG A 299 29.27 -28.33 21.44
CA ARG A 299 30.60 -28.77 21.90
C ARG A 299 31.71 -28.35 20.94
N TYR A 300 31.39 -28.35 19.66
CA TYR A 300 32.27 -27.98 18.57
C TYR A 300 31.48 -27.26 17.48
N ILE A 301 32.05 -26.22 16.90
CA ILE A 301 31.53 -25.51 15.74
C ILE A 301 32.71 -25.13 14.84
N GLU A 302 32.54 -25.28 13.53
CA GLU A 302 33.55 -24.95 12.51
C GLU A 302 32.85 -24.34 11.30
N LYS A 303 33.40 -23.26 10.75
CA LYS A 303 32.92 -22.70 9.48
C LYS A 303 33.23 -23.64 8.34
N ARG A 304 32.27 -23.77 7.43
CA ARG A 304 32.38 -24.57 6.22
C ARG A 304 31.98 -23.74 5.03
N ASP A 305 32.64 -23.99 3.89
CA ASP A 305 32.18 -23.43 2.64
C ASP A 305 30.87 -24.11 2.24
N LYS A 306 29.83 -23.29 2.07
CA LYS A 306 28.53 -23.78 1.61
C LYS A 306 28.63 -24.31 0.18
N ILE A 307 28.23 -25.56 -0.02
CA ILE A 307 28.08 -26.12 -1.37
C ILE A 307 26.86 -25.48 -2.02
N ILE A 308 27.11 -24.41 -2.76
CA ILE A 308 26.08 -23.73 -3.54
C ILE A 308 25.96 -24.37 -4.92
N ARG A 309 24.72 -24.55 -5.40
CA ARG A 309 24.46 -24.95 -6.79
C ARG A 309 25.22 -24.03 -7.76
N ARG A 310 25.98 -24.62 -8.67
CA ARG A 310 26.72 -23.93 -9.73
C ARG A 310 26.13 -24.26 -11.10
N ASP A 311 26.34 -23.36 -12.04
CA ASP A 311 26.06 -23.55 -13.46
C ASP A 311 27.40 -23.80 -14.18
N TYR A 312 27.61 -25.04 -14.63
CA TYR A 312 28.83 -25.49 -15.31
C TYR A 312 28.72 -25.47 -16.83
N SER A 313 27.61 -24.98 -17.39
CA SER A 313 27.46 -24.85 -18.85
C SER A 313 28.42 -23.81 -19.41
N ASP A 314 28.97 -24.06 -20.59
CA ASP A 314 29.76 -23.06 -21.32
C ASP A 314 28.86 -21.95 -21.86
N ASP A 315 27.71 -22.33 -22.44
CA ASP A 315 26.67 -21.40 -22.86
C ASP A 315 25.75 -21.07 -21.69
N LYS A 316 25.72 -19.80 -21.30
CA LYS A 316 24.96 -19.33 -20.13
C LYS A 316 23.52 -19.02 -20.48
N ARG A 317 22.60 -19.51 -19.64
CA ARG A 317 21.17 -19.26 -19.77
C ARG A 317 20.84 -17.82 -19.35
N THR A 318 19.90 -17.19 -20.05
CA THR A 318 19.18 -16.01 -19.54
C THR A 318 17.82 -16.47 -19.00
N GLU A 319 17.53 -16.17 -17.74
CA GLU A 319 16.18 -16.35 -17.20
C GLU A 319 15.31 -15.17 -17.61
N LEU A 320 14.15 -15.45 -18.19
CA LEU A 320 13.26 -14.43 -18.74
C LEU A 320 12.05 -14.19 -17.83
N ARG A 321 11.64 -15.19 -17.04
CA ARG A 321 10.44 -15.11 -16.21
C ARG A 321 10.79 -15.36 -14.74
N ILE A 322 10.73 -14.32 -13.94
CA ILE A 322 10.97 -14.36 -12.49
C ILE A 322 9.91 -13.53 -11.79
N HIS A 323 9.34 -14.10 -10.73
CA HIS A 323 8.50 -13.40 -9.77
C HIS A 323 9.35 -13.06 -8.54
N SER A 324 9.58 -11.76 -8.34
CA SER A 324 10.23 -11.19 -7.18
C SER A 324 9.28 -11.16 -5.99
N LYS A 325 9.81 -10.85 -4.81
CA LYS A 325 9.03 -10.61 -3.59
C LYS A 325 7.94 -9.55 -3.76
N MET A 326 8.06 -8.64 -4.74
CA MET A 326 7.04 -7.63 -5.02
C MET A 326 5.80 -8.23 -5.70
N SER A 327 5.94 -9.38 -6.38
CA SER A 327 4.78 -10.07 -6.95
C SER A 327 3.90 -10.65 -5.85
N GLN A 328 2.74 -10.04 -5.68
CA GLN A 328 1.81 -10.32 -4.58
C GLN A 328 1.46 -11.81 -4.49
N MET A 329 1.76 -12.41 -3.33
CA MET A 329 1.55 -13.83 -3.00
C MET A 329 2.21 -14.85 -3.96
N SER A 330 3.09 -14.41 -4.86
CA SER A 330 3.69 -15.26 -5.90
C SER A 330 5.20 -15.43 -5.73
N GLY A 331 5.92 -14.36 -5.40
CA GLY A 331 7.37 -14.42 -5.15
C GLY A 331 7.72 -14.27 -3.67
N VAL A 332 8.78 -14.96 -3.25
CA VAL A 332 9.28 -14.93 -1.86
C VAL A 332 10.71 -14.38 -1.75
N THR A 333 11.42 -14.29 -2.87
CA THR A 333 12.84 -13.92 -2.93
C THR A 333 13.00 -12.54 -3.53
N SER A 334 13.92 -11.74 -2.98
CA SER A 334 14.22 -10.40 -3.48
C SER A 334 14.81 -10.46 -4.90
N PHE A 335 14.61 -9.42 -5.71
CA PHE A 335 15.22 -9.40 -7.04
C PHE A 335 16.75 -9.31 -6.95
N THR A 336 17.26 -8.61 -5.93
CA THR A 336 18.69 -8.49 -5.64
C THR A 336 19.33 -9.87 -5.43
N ASP A 337 18.67 -10.78 -4.70
CA ASP A 337 19.19 -12.14 -4.49
C ASP A 337 19.21 -12.95 -5.79
N PHE A 338 18.20 -12.79 -6.66
CA PHE A 338 18.18 -13.40 -7.98
C PHE A 338 19.32 -12.88 -8.86
N ALA A 339 19.55 -11.55 -8.89
CA ALA A 339 20.63 -10.94 -9.65
C ALA A 339 22.01 -11.42 -9.15
N ASN A 340 22.23 -11.45 -7.83
CA ASN A 340 23.46 -11.98 -7.24
C ASN A 340 23.70 -13.45 -7.62
N ARG A 341 22.64 -14.26 -7.63
CA ARG A 341 22.70 -15.66 -8.05
C ARG A 341 23.03 -15.79 -9.54
N ALA A 342 22.38 -15.02 -10.40
CA ALA A 342 22.63 -15.01 -11.83
C ALA A 342 24.08 -14.60 -12.14
N LYS A 343 24.60 -13.59 -11.42
CA LYS A 343 26.00 -13.17 -11.52
C LYS A 343 26.98 -14.27 -11.12
N LEU A 344 26.68 -14.97 -10.02
CA LEU A 344 27.47 -16.11 -9.56
C LEU A 344 27.51 -17.26 -10.58
N TRP A 345 26.42 -17.46 -11.33
CA TRP A 345 26.32 -18.44 -12.42
C TRP A 345 26.93 -17.96 -13.74
N GLY A 346 27.28 -16.68 -13.82
CA GLY A 346 27.87 -16.06 -15.01
C GLY A 346 26.85 -15.75 -16.10
N HIS A 347 25.57 -15.58 -15.76
CA HIS A 347 24.54 -15.17 -16.72
C HIS A 347 24.83 -13.75 -17.21
N ASP A 348 24.58 -13.46 -18.49
CA ASP A 348 24.77 -12.11 -19.05
C ASP A 348 23.60 -11.17 -18.72
N SER A 349 22.41 -11.76 -18.58
CA SER A 349 21.17 -11.03 -18.36
C SER A 349 20.16 -11.82 -17.53
N ILE A 350 19.20 -11.09 -16.95
CA ILE A 350 18.11 -11.64 -16.14
C ILE A 350 16.85 -10.80 -16.29
N GLY A 351 15.70 -11.43 -16.46
CA GLY A 351 14.40 -10.77 -16.58
C GLY A 351 13.67 -10.65 -15.24
N ILE A 352 12.98 -9.52 -15.05
CA ILE A 352 11.95 -9.35 -14.03
C ILE A 352 10.58 -9.43 -14.70
N SER A 353 9.63 -10.15 -14.11
CA SER A 353 8.29 -10.34 -14.66
C SER A 353 7.28 -10.53 -13.53
N ASP A 354 7.09 -9.51 -12.70
CA ASP A 354 6.14 -9.56 -11.59
C ASP A 354 4.68 -9.55 -12.10
N THR A 355 3.79 -10.17 -11.33
CA THR A 355 2.42 -10.47 -11.75
C THR A 355 1.52 -9.24 -11.63
N ASN A 356 1.08 -8.69 -12.76
CA ASN A 356 0.26 -7.48 -12.88
C ASN A 356 0.84 -6.26 -12.16
N ASP A 357 2.15 -6.24 -11.93
CA ASP A 357 2.85 -5.14 -11.28
C ASP A 357 4.25 -4.94 -11.88
N VAL A 358 4.83 -3.78 -11.57
CA VAL A 358 6.20 -3.37 -11.93
C VAL A 358 6.95 -2.81 -10.72
N GLN A 359 6.51 -3.17 -9.51
CA GLN A 359 7.02 -2.56 -8.27
C GLN A 359 8.47 -2.97 -7.97
N GLY A 360 8.91 -4.11 -8.50
CA GLY A 360 10.30 -4.55 -8.36
C GLY A 360 11.32 -3.81 -9.23
N PHE A 361 10.89 -2.91 -10.12
CA PHE A 361 11.80 -2.24 -11.07
C PHE A 361 12.89 -1.37 -10.40
N PRO A 362 12.60 -0.57 -9.36
CA PRO A 362 13.65 0.19 -8.67
C PRO A 362 14.71 -0.71 -8.02
N GLU A 363 14.28 -1.80 -7.36
CA GLU A 363 15.20 -2.78 -6.77
C GLU A 363 16.05 -3.45 -7.86
N ALA A 364 15.44 -3.78 -8.99
CA ALA A 364 16.13 -4.33 -10.13
C ALA A 364 17.20 -3.37 -10.66
N MET A 365 16.88 -2.09 -10.85
CA MET A 365 17.85 -1.09 -11.31
C MET A 365 19.08 -1.00 -10.40
N GLU A 366 18.89 -0.93 -9.07
CA GLU A 366 20.00 -0.95 -8.13
C GLU A 366 20.84 -2.24 -8.21
N ALA A 367 20.18 -3.39 -8.40
CA ALA A 367 20.85 -4.67 -8.53
C ALA A 367 21.66 -4.76 -9.84
N ALA A 368 21.19 -4.16 -10.94
CA ALA A 368 21.93 -4.04 -12.20
C ALA A 368 23.23 -3.27 -11.99
N GLU A 369 23.18 -2.12 -11.33
CA GLU A 369 24.38 -1.30 -11.08
C GLU A 369 25.41 -2.04 -10.23
N LYS A 370 24.96 -2.72 -9.16
CA LYS A 370 25.84 -3.46 -8.25
C LYS A 370 26.46 -4.70 -8.89
N THR A 371 25.72 -5.41 -9.74
CA THR A 371 26.16 -6.70 -10.33
C THR A 371 26.76 -6.56 -11.74
N GLY A 372 26.46 -5.46 -12.43
CA GLY A 372 26.78 -5.26 -13.84
C GLY A 372 26.03 -6.20 -14.79
N LEU A 373 24.89 -6.76 -14.37
CA LEU A 373 24.03 -7.59 -15.21
C LEU A 373 23.08 -6.74 -16.04
N LYS A 374 22.79 -7.18 -17.28
CA LYS A 374 21.71 -6.57 -18.07
C LYS A 374 20.36 -7.09 -17.58
N ILE A 375 19.53 -6.20 -17.06
CA ILE A 375 18.18 -6.56 -16.62
C ILE A 375 17.17 -6.34 -17.74
N LEU A 376 16.28 -7.31 -17.93
CA LEU A 376 15.17 -7.24 -18.88
C LEU A 376 13.90 -6.91 -18.11
N TYR A 377 13.36 -5.72 -18.33
CA TYR A 377 12.17 -5.24 -17.64
C TYR A 377 10.92 -5.77 -18.34
N GLY A 378 10.15 -6.59 -17.63
CA GLY A 378 8.89 -7.14 -18.08
C GLY A 378 7.88 -7.24 -16.95
N THR A 379 6.68 -7.67 -17.30
CA THR A 379 5.59 -7.91 -16.35
C THR A 379 4.74 -9.06 -16.88
N ASP A 380 4.20 -9.86 -15.96
CA ASP A 380 3.31 -10.97 -16.28
C ASP A 380 1.87 -10.49 -16.14
N ILE A 381 1.19 -10.28 -17.27
CA ILE A 381 -0.13 -9.64 -17.31
C ILE A 381 -1.21 -10.66 -17.65
N ASN A 382 -2.31 -10.61 -16.93
CA ASN A 382 -3.54 -11.29 -17.30
C ASN A 382 -4.21 -10.57 -18.47
N PHE A 383 -4.18 -11.18 -19.65
CA PHE A 383 -4.86 -10.68 -20.84
C PHE A 383 -6.28 -11.27 -20.96
N VAL A 384 -7.27 -10.42 -21.21
CA VAL A 384 -8.64 -10.83 -21.52
C VAL A 384 -8.94 -10.46 -22.96
N ASP A 385 -9.54 -11.37 -23.73
CA ASP A 385 -9.96 -11.10 -25.11
C ASP A 385 -11.25 -10.25 -25.09
N ASP A 386 -11.21 -9.10 -25.74
CA ASP A 386 -12.35 -8.15 -25.83
C ASP A 386 -13.51 -8.69 -26.69
N LYS A 387 -13.34 -9.82 -27.37
CA LYS A 387 -14.38 -10.41 -28.22
C LYS A 387 -15.49 -11.06 -27.37
N GLU A 388 -16.63 -10.38 -27.27
CA GLU A 388 -17.85 -11.00 -26.75
C GLU A 388 -18.25 -12.22 -27.59
N LYS A 389 -18.28 -13.40 -26.95
CA LYS A 389 -18.93 -14.58 -27.53
C LYS A 389 -20.44 -14.48 -27.32
N LEU A 390 -21.17 -14.12 -28.37
CA LEU A 390 -22.64 -14.16 -28.42
C LEU A 390 -23.25 -15.54 -28.06
N LEU A 391 -22.45 -16.62 -28.15
CA LEU A 391 -22.82 -17.98 -27.74
C LEU A 391 -21.68 -18.64 -26.98
N GLN A 392 -21.89 -18.93 -25.69
CA GLN A 392 -20.95 -19.67 -24.86
C GLN A 392 -21.34 -21.16 -24.85
N ILE A 393 -20.82 -21.93 -25.81
CA ILE A 393 -20.84 -23.39 -25.68
C ILE A 393 -19.80 -23.74 -24.62
N THR A 394 -20.26 -24.30 -23.50
CA THR A 394 -19.45 -24.69 -22.33
C THR A 394 -18.32 -25.65 -22.71
N LYS A 395 -17.17 -25.08 -23.07
CA LYS A 395 -15.87 -25.75 -22.99
C LYS A 395 -14.96 -24.84 -22.18
N ARG A 396 -14.48 -25.37 -21.04
CA ARG A 396 -13.49 -24.75 -20.16
C ARG A 396 -12.43 -24.03 -21.00
N GLU A 397 -12.43 -22.71 -20.96
CA GLU A 397 -11.39 -21.91 -21.61
C GLU A 397 -10.09 -22.02 -20.83
N LYS A 398 -8.98 -22.15 -21.56
CA LYS A 398 -7.63 -22.05 -21.02
C LYS A 398 -7.26 -20.57 -21.00
N LEU A 399 -6.90 -20.05 -19.83
CA LEU A 399 -6.18 -18.78 -19.71
C LEU A 399 -4.85 -18.88 -20.50
N MET A 400 -4.57 -17.84 -21.29
CA MET A 400 -3.33 -17.71 -22.05
C MET A 400 -2.49 -16.60 -21.42
N ILE A 401 -1.29 -16.96 -20.95
CA ILE A 401 -0.35 -16.06 -20.30
C ILE A 401 0.57 -15.46 -21.39
N LEU A 402 0.61 -14.13 -21.50
CA LEU A 402 1.42 -13.38 -22.47
C LEU A 402 2.47 -12.54 -21.72
N MET A 403 3.73 -12.64 -22.15
CA MET A 403 4.87 -11.95 -21.53
C MET A 403 5.44 -10.92 -22.50
N TRP A 404 5.56 -9.66 -22.06
CA TRP A 404 6.15 -8.55 -22.82
C TRP A 404 7.41 -8.04 -22.12
N PHE A 405 8.48 -7.81 -22.89
CA PHE A 405 9.69 -7.13 -22.43
C PHE A 405 9.78 -5.76 -23.09
N LEU A 406 10.09 -4.72 -22.31
CA LEU A 406 10.64 -3.49 -22.87
C LEU A 406 12.12 -3.74 -23.17
N ILE A 407 12.46 -3.76 -24.47
CA ILE A 407 13.84 -3.94 -24.97
C ILE A 407 14.56 -2.60 -25.02
#